data_AF-A0A3A5USC8-F1
#
_entry.id   AF-A0A3A5USC8-F1
#
_cell.length_a   1.000
_cell.length_b   1.000
_cell.length_c   1.000
_cell.angle_alpha   90.00
_cell.angle_beta   90.00
_cell.angle_gamma   90.00
#
_symmetry.space_group_name_H-M   'P 1'
#
loop_
_entity.id
_entity.type
_entity.pdbx_description
1 polymer ?
#
loop_
_entity_poly.entity_id
_entity_poly.type
_entity_poly.pdbx_seq_one_letter_code
_entity_poly.pdbx_strand_id
1 'polypeptide(L)' 'MESAAYPAAWYLLWAVIAMCGVGTWFLRNFTERLEETRLVAFTGVAAMLVMVVWTFTEF' A
#
# COMPACT_ATOMS: atom_id res chain seq x y z
N MET A 1 22.10 18.17 7.54
CA MET A 1 21.46 16.85 7.38
C MET A 1 21.05 16.75 5.93
N GLU A 2 21.84 16.06 5.10
CA GLU A 2 21.35 15.67 3.77
C GLU A 2 20.13 14.78 4.00
N SER A 3 18.95 15.25 3.60
CA SER A 3 17.77 14.42 3.56
C SER A 3 18.06 13.31 2.56
N ALA A 4 18.29 12.09 3.03
CA ALA A 4 18.32 10.89 2.20
C ALA A 4 16.94 10.78 1.54
N ALA A 5 16.79 11.41 0.38
CA ALA A 5 15.55 11.48 -0.35
C ALA A 5 15.35 10.10 -1.01
N TYR A 6 14.32 9.38 -0.57
CA TYR A 6 13.92 8.15 -1.22
C TYR A 6 13.42 8.47 -2.65
N PRO A 7 13.53 7.53 -3.60
CA PRO A 7 13.04 7.72 -4.96
C PRO A 7 11.53 8.03 -4.96
N ALA A 8 11.07 8.86 -5.90
CA ALA A 8 9.67 9.30 -5.98
C ALA A 8 8.67 8.13 -5.98
N ALA A 9 9.02 7.01 -6.61
CA ALA A 9 8.21 5.81 -6.64
C ALA A 9 8.01 5.15 -5.25
N TRP A 10 8.92 5.36 -4.30
CA TRP A 10 8.77 4.90 -2.92
C TRP A 10 7.63 5.63 -2.20
N TYR A 11 7.52 6.96 -2.40
CA TYR A 11 6.39 7.74 -1.87
C TYR A 11 5.07 7.40 -2.55
N LEU A 12 5.09 7.03 -3.84
CA LEU A 12 3.89 6.53 -4.52
C LEU A 12 3.40 5.20 -3.93
N LEU A 13 4.30 4.27 -3.60
CA LEU A 13 3.93 3.02 -2.95
C LEU A 13 3.24 3.28 -1.60
N TRP A 14 3.74 4.22 -0.80
CA TRP A 14 3.05 4.64 0.44
C TRP A 14 1.62 5.13 0.19
N ALA A 15 1.43 5.98 -0.82
CA ALA A 15 0.11 6.49 -1.17
C ALA A 15 -0.83 5.34 -1.60
N VAL A 16 -0.33 4.40 -2.41
CA VAL A 16 -1.09 3.20 -2.81
C VAL A 16 -1.48 2.35 -1.60
N ILE A 17 -0.53 2.09 -0.70
CA ILE A 17 -0.77 1.33 0.54
C ILE A 17 -1.85 2.03 1.39
N ALA A 18 -1.75 3.34 1.57
CA ALA A 18 -2.73 4.12 2.34
C ALA A 18 -4.13 4.06 1.69
N MET A 19 -4.21 4.22 0.36
CA MET A 19 -5.47 4.11 -0.38
C MET A 19 -6.08 2.71 -0.27
N CYS A 20 -5.29 1.65 -0.39
CA CYS A 20 -5.77 0.27 -0.20
C CYS A 20 -6.28 0.04 1.23
N GLY A 21 -5.61 0.58 2.25
CA GLY A 21 -6.06 0.52 3.64
C GLY A 21 -7.42 1.19 3.86
N VAL A 22 -7.56 2.44 3.41
CA VAL A 22 -8.82 3.19 3.49
C VAL A 22 -9.92 2.54 2.64
N GLY A 23 -9.58 2.05 1.45
CA GLY A 23 -10.50 1.35 0.55
C GLY A 23 -11.02 0.05 1.16
N THR A 24 -10.15 -0.74 1.79
CA THR A 24 -10.55 -1.96 2.50
C THR A 24 -11.48 -1.64 3.66
N TRP A 25 -11.17 -0.60 4.45
CA TRP A 25 -12.03 -0.14 5.54
C TRP A 25 -13.40 0.35 5.03
N PHE A 26 -13.41 1.15 3.97
CA PHE A 26 -14.64 1.67 3.36
C PHE A 26 -15.52 0.55 2.82
N LEU A 27 -14.96 -0.36 2.02
CA LEU A 27 -15.69 -1.49 1.47
C LEU A 27 -16.26 -2.38 2.58
N ARG A 28 -15.49 -2.63 3.64
CA ARG A 28 -15.94 -3.43 4.78
C ARG A 28 -17.06 -2.77 5.59
N ASN A 29 -17.07 -1.44 5.70
CA ASN A 29 -18.01 -0.72 6.57
C ASN A 29 -19.28 -0.24 5.85
N PHE A 30 -19.19 0.04 4.54
CA PHE A 30 -20.30 0.64 3.77
C PHE A 30 -20.84 -0.27 2.67
N THR A 31 -20.23 -1.44 2.44
CA THR A 31 -20.68 -2.39 1.43
C THR A 31 -20.65 -3.82 1.94
N GLU A 32 -21.40 -4.72 1.30
CA GLU A 32 -21.34 -6.17 1.57
C GLU A 32 -20.44 -6.91 0.56
N ARG A 33 -19.62 -6.16 -0.20
CA ARG A 33 -18.79 -6.70 -1.29
C ARG A 33 -17.52 -7.34 -0.75
N LEU A 34 -17.67 -8.56 -0.22
CA LEU A 34 -16.57 -9.33 0.37
C LEU A 34 -15.45 -9.64 -0.63
N GLU A 35 -15.78 -9.88 -1.89
CA GLU A 35 -14.79 -10.21 -2.92
C GLU A 35 -13.91 -9.01 -3.29
N GLU A 36 -14.52 -7.85 -3.54
CA GLU A 36 -13.77 -6.60 -3.78
C GLU A 36 -12.93 -6.20 -2.57
N THR A 37 -13.47 -6.37 -1.35
CA THR A 37 -12.73 -6.12 -0.11
C THR A 37 -11.46 -6.99 -0.03
N ARG A 38 -11.56 -8.27 -0.39
CA ARG A 38 -10.41 -9.17 -0.42
C ARG A 38 -9.39 -8.75 -1.47
N LEU A 39 -9.81 -8.39 -2.68
CA LEU A 39 -8.92 -7.92 -3.73
C LEU A 39 -8.16 -6.65 -3.31
N VAL A 40 -8.85 -5.67 -2.72
CA VAL A 40 -8.23 -4.42 -2.25
C VAL A 40 -7.27 -4.69 -1.08
N ALA A 41 -7.62 -5.61 -0.18
CA ALA A 41 -6.73 -6.02 0.90
C ALA A 41 -5.46 -6.73 0.37
N PHE A 42 -5.60 -7.69 -0.54
CA PHE A 42 -4.46 -8.41 -1.11
C PHE A 42 -3.54 -7.50 -1.94
N THR A 43 -4.10 -6.58 -2.71
CA THR A 43 -3.31 -5.58 -3.45
C THR A 43 -2.53 -4.66 -2.50
N GLY A 44 -3.13 -4.23 -1.40
CA GLY A 44 -2.44 -3.47 -0.35
C GLY A 44 -1.29 -4.26 0.28
N VAL A 45 -1.50 -5.54 0.59
CA VAL A 45 -0.45 -6.42 1.14
C VAL A 45 0.69 -6.63 0.13
N ALA A 46 0.39 -6.85 -1.14
CA ALA A 46 1.40 -6.97 -2.18
C ALA A 46 2.23 -5.68 -2.31
N ALA A 47 1.60 -4.51 -2.27
CA ALA A 47 2.29 -3.23 -2.29
C ALA A 47 3.21 -3.05 -1.07
N MET A 48 2.75 -3.44 0.13
CA MET A 48 3.59 -3.45 1.34
C MET A 48 4.81 -4.36 1.19
N LEU A 49 4.65 -5.56 0.64
CA LEU A 49 5.75 -6.49 0.43
C LEU A 49 6.78 -5.96 -0.57
N VAL A 50 6.33 -5.40 -1.69
CA VAL A 50 7.21 -4.77 -2.69
C VAL A 50 7.99 -3.64 -2.03
N MET A 51 7.31 -2.79 -1.26
CA MET A 51 7.95 -1.67 -0.60
C MET A 51 8.99 -2.12 0.43
N VAL A 52 8.70 -3.15 1.22
CA VAL A 52 9.64 -3.73 2.19
C VAL A 52 10.85 -4.29 1.47
N VAL A 53 10.66 -5.19 0.50
CA VAL A 53 11.75 -5.81 -0.25
C VAL A 53 12.63 -4.75 -0.89
N TRP A 54 12.01 -3.78 -1.58
CA TRP A 54 12.73 -2.71 -2.25
C TRP A 54 13.55 -1.86 -1.28
N THR A 55 12.97 -1.52 -0.12
CA THR A 55 13.67 -0.77 0.92
C THR A 55 14.89 -1.54 1.44
N PHE A 56 14.80 -2.86 1.63
CA PHE A 56 15.92 -3.68 2.11
C PHE A 56 16.94 -4.06 1.04
N THR A 57 16.59 -4.02 -0.24
CA THR A 57 17.52 -4.35 -1.34
C THR A 57 18.31 -3.15 -1.82
N GLU A 58 17.75 -1.95 -1.73
CA GLU A 58 18.31 -0.74 -2.34
C GLU A 58 18.79 0.31 -1.33
N PHE A 59 18.46 0.16 -0.04
CA PHE A 59 18.86 1.05 1.07
C PHE A 59 19.33 0.24 2.28
#